data_AF-A0A832CTF2-F1
#
_entry.id   AF-A0A832CTF2-F1
#
_cell.length_a   1.000
_cell.length_b   1.000
_cell.length_c   1.000
_cell.angle_alpha   90.00
_cell.angle_beta   90.00
_cell.angle_gamma   90.00
#
_symmetry.space_group_name_H-M   'P 1'
#
loop_
_entity.id
_entity.type
_entity.pdbx_description
1 polymer ?
#
loop_
_entity_poly.entity_id
_entity_poly.type
_entity_poly.pdbx_seq_one_letter_code
_entity_poly.pdbx_strand_id
1 'polypeptide(L)'
;MDERGAWRPTSLRSQHPAAVEVEAIILDYIPQGLYNDQHKEHRDRPIAQAVGVRRFTLVDGIPLSDVEVFQRVTLARSVLRTLIQPGDIRGQKVKKVTIILSCLPGPEKMVYCYPLTPLDKWSLDSLSELIQNEGGWALLVDSPSELSGIAEEKGLSPTILVVPPNPLKYEDLTDIAKNNLLEAIKTIISSEEKVYVEFFNIADAINIRLHVLELFKGVGKRTLSNFLDRRKQKSFESFEEVKKVLKIDPVEAIATKIVEEIKGEAKYYVFIEPSNPESPYLGYLDKIKRIYYSRKRGPEE
;
A
#
# COMPACT_ATOMS: atom_id res chain seq x y z
N MET A 1 26.81 31.36 0.64
CA MET A 1 26.80 30.41 1.77
C MET A 1 25.49 30.62 2.52
N ASP A 2 24.46 29.86 2.15
CA ASP A 2 23.31 29.62 3.02
C ASP A 2 22.90 28.15 2.77
N GLU A 3 23.19 27.33 3.77
CA GLU A 3 23.02 25.88 3.78
C GLU A 3 21.57 25.54 4.07
N ARG A 4 20.75 25.46 3.03
CA ARG A 4 19.43 24.81 3.08
C ARG A 4 19.27 23.83 1.93
N GLY A 5 20.19 22.87 1.88
CA GLY A 5 20.00 21.61 1.16
C GLY A 5 18.91 20.82 1.87
N ALA A 6 17.65 21.17 1.63
CA ALA A 6 16.51 20.35 2.01
C ALA A 6 16.71 18.98 1.34
N TRP A 7 16.98 17.97 2.16
CA TRP A 7 16.91 16.56 1.78
C TRP A 7 15.49 16.31 1.27
N ARG A 8 15.27 16.44 -0.05
CA ARG A 8 14.07 15.91 -0.70
C ARG A 8 14.30 14.40 -0.76
N PRO A 9 13.53 13.56 -0.04
CA PRO A 9 13.62 12.13 -0.26
C PRO A 9 13.40 11.89 -1.74
N THR A 10 14.36 11.22 -2.37
CA THR A 10 14.28 10.74 -3.75
C THR A 10 12.87 10.18 -3.96
N SER A 11 12.18 10.72 -4.96
CA SER A 11 10.76 10.54 -5.20
C SER A 11 10.24 9.15 -4.82
N LEU A 12 9.22 9.10 -3.96
CA LEU A 12 8.49 7.89 -3.58
C LEU A 12 8.00 7.07 -4.80
N ARG A 13 7.95 7.68 -5.99
CA ARG A 13 7.70 7.03 -7.28
C ARG A 13 8.72 5.95 -7.68
N SER A 14 9.88 5.88 -7.03
CA SER A 14 10.94 4.90 -7.36
C SER A 14 10.95 3.65 -6.47
N GLN A 15 10.06 3.57 -5.47
CA GLN A 15 9.99 2.43 -4.56
C GLN A 15 8.84 1.50 -4.95
N HIS A 16 9.14 0.19 -5.01
CA HIS A 16 8.14 -0.86 -5.26
C HIS A 16 6.96 -0.73 -4.27
N PRO A 17 5.69 -0.94 -4.67
CA PRO A 17 4.54 -0.82 -3.78
C PRO A 17 4.67 -1.60 -2.48
N ALA A 18 5.06 -2.88 -2.54
CA ALA A 18 5.37 -3.72 -1.38
C ALA A 18 6.58 -3.27 -0.51
N ALA A 19 7.31 -2.20 -0.88
CA ALA A 19 8.28 -1.55 0.00
C ALA A 19 7.64 -0.50 0.92
N VAL A 20 6.53 0.07 0.45
CA VAL A 20 5.79 1.14 1.10
C VAL A 20 4.60 0.55 1.86
N GLU A 21 3.86 -0.34 1.21
CA GLU A 21 2.68 -1.05 1.71
C GLU A 21 3.08 -2.45 2.16
N VAL A 22 2.91 -2.79 3.43
CA VAL A 22 3.17 -4.15 3.94
C VAL A 22 1.93 -5.03 3.75
N GLU A 23 0.75 -4.45 3.93
CA GLU A 23 -0.53 -5.11 3.79
C GLU A 23 -1.48 -4.29 2.91
N ALA A 24 -2.44 -4.96 2.29
CA ALA A 24 -3.52 -4.36 1.53
C ALA A 24 -4.87 -5.02 1.84
N ILE A 25 -5.95 -4.36 1.47
CA ILE A 25 -7.32 -4.88 1.50
C ILE A 25 -7.78 -5.17 0.07
N ILE A 26 -8.26 -6.38 -0.17
CA ILE A 26 -8.77 -6.79 -1.48
C ILE A 26 -10.03 -5.99 -1.85
N LEU A 27 -10.05 -5.46 -3.06
CA LEU A 27 -11.15 -4.72 -3.65
C LEU A 27 -11.97 -5.58 -4.63
N ASP A 28 -11.29 -6.43 -5.40
CA ASP A 28 -11.90 -7.33 -6.38
C ASP A 28 -11.00 -8.55 -6.60
N TYR A 29 -11.61 -9.70 -6.87
CA TYR A 29 -10.91 -10.95 -7.16
C TYR A 29 -11.46 -11.57 -8.44
N ILE A 30 -10.55 -11.87 -9.36
CA ILE A 30 -10.83 -12.29 -10.73
C ILE A 30 -10.09 -13.61 -10.96
N PRO A 31 -10.69 -14.76 -10.59
CA PRO A 31 -10.02 -16.06 -10.59
C PRO A 31 -9.52 -16.50 -11.97
N GLN A 32 -10.22 -16.06 -13.03
CA GLN A 32 -9.93 -16.44 -14.42
C GLN A 32 -8.98 -15.46 -15.12
N GLY A 33 -8.54 -14.39 -14.44
CA GLY A 33 -7.76 -13.32 -15.04
C GLY A 33 -8.55 -12.34 -15.88
N LEU A 34 -7.88 -11.30 -16.37
CA LEU A 34 -8.47 -10.26 -17.21
C LEU A 34 -8.24 -10.58 -18.68
N TYR A 35 -9.28 -11.05 -19.39
CA TYR A 35 -9.17 -11.44 -20.80
C TYR A 35 -8.59 -10.34 -21.71
N ASN A 36 -8.89 -9.07 -21.41
CA ASN A 36 -8.42 -7.89 -22.14
C ASN A 36 -7.22 -7.17 -21.50
N ASP A 37 -6.47 -7.83 -20.60
CA ASP A 37 -5.28 -7.21 -19.99
C ASP A 37 -4.20 -6.89 -21.05
N GLN A 38 -3.50 -5.77 -20.86
CA GLN A 38 -2.34 -5.40 -21.66
C GLN A 38 -1.14 -6.33 -21.40
N HIS A 39 -1.06 -6.93 -20.21
CA HIS A 39 -0.05 -7.91 -19.80
C HIS A 39 -0.56 -9.32 -20.11
N LYS A 40 0.13 -10.05 -20.99
CA LYS A 40 -0.31 -11.38 -21.46
C LYS A 40 -0.37 -12.40 -20.32
N GLU A 41 0.52 -12.25 -19.33
CA GLU A 41 0.62 -13.03 -18.10
C GLU A 41 -0.62 -12.93 -17.19
N HIS A 42 -1.44 -11.90 -17.37
CA HIS A 42 -2.63 -11.61 -16.57
C HIS A 42 -3.93 -12.14 -17.17
N ARG A 43 -3.89 -12.65 -18.40
CA ARG A 43 -5.09 -13.08 -19.13
C ARG A 43 -5.64 -14.43 -18.68
N ASP A 44 -4.76 -15.30 -18.22
CA ASP A 44 -5.06 -16.71 -17.88
C ASP A 44 -4.64 -17.07 -16.45
N ARG A 45 -4.56 -16.09 -15.54
CA ARG A 45 -4.14 -16.29 -14.13
C ARG A 45 -5.05 -15.54 -13.17
N PRO A 46 -5.24 -16.03 -11.93
CA PRO A 46 -5.95 -15.30 -10.91
C PRO A 46 -5.31 -13.94 -10.64
N ILE A 47 -6.13 -12.89 -10.57
CA ILE A 47 -5.71 -11.54 -10.25
C ILE A 47 -6.62 -11.00 -9.17
N ALA A 48 -6.04 -10.23 -8.25
CA ALA A 48 -6.81 -9.40 -7.34
C ALA A 48 -6.36 -7.94 -7.45
N GLN A 49 -7.32 -7.02 -7.34
CA GLN A 49 -7.05 -5.60 -7.13
C GLN A 49 -7.22 -5.29 -5.65
N ALA A 50 -6.36 -4.42 -5.11
CA ALA A 50 -6.32 -4.13 -3.69
C ALA A 50 -5.92 -2.66 -3.41
N VAL A 51 -6.23 -2.20 -2.20
CA VAL A 51 -5.80 -0.89 -1.67
C VAL A 51 -4.88 -1.10 -0.47
N GLY A 52 -3.69 -0.51 -0.52
CA GLY A 52 -2.70 -0.57 0.55
C GLY A 52 -3.18 0.09 1.84
N VAL A 53 -2.84 -0.50 2.99
CA VAL A 53 -3.28 -0.03 4.32
C VAL A 53 -2.52 1.21 4.77
N ARG A 54 -1.25 1.37 4.36
CA ARG A 54 -0.37 2.42 4.86
C ARG A 54 -0.60 3.75 4.15
N ARG A 55 -0.59 3.76 2.81
CA ARG A 55 -0.68 4.97 1.98
C ARG A 55 -1.83 4.96 0.98
N PHE A 56 -2.71 3.96 1.04
CA PHE A 56 -3.81 3.80 0.09
C PHE A 56 -3.34 3.63 -1.35
N THR A 57 -2.14 3.08 -1.54
CA THR A 57 -1.63 2.75 -2.88
C THR A 57 -2.49 1.68 -3.51
N LEU A 58 -3.00 1.93 -4.72
CA LEU A 58 -3.76 0.95 -5.48
C LEU A 58 -2.79 -0.02 -6.16
N VAL A 59 -3.06 -1.31 -6.09
CA VAL A 59 -2.23 -2.36 -6.67
C VAL A 59 -3.11 -3.44 -7.29
N ASP A 60 -2.64 -4.06 -8.35
CA ASP A 60 -3.03 -5.39 -8.78
C ASP A 60 -1.95 -6.40 -8.37
N GLY A 61 -2.31 -7.67 -8.35
CA GLY A 61 -1.35 -8.73 -8.10
C GLY A 61 -1.91 -10.11 -8.30
N ILE A 62 -1.00 -11.09 -8.29
CA ILE A 62 -1.32 -12.51 -8.36
C ILE A 62 -1.39 -13.04 -6.93
N PRO A 63 -2.56 -13.49 -6.45
CA PRO A 63 -2.65 -14.10 -5.14
C PRO A 63 -2.10 -15.52 -5.16
N LEU A 64 -1.44 -15.95 -4.06
CA LEU A 64 -0.89 -17.32 -3.95
C LEU A 64 -1.94 -18.36 -3.51
N SER A 65 -3.13 -17.90 -3.11
CA SER A 65 -4.30 -18.69 -2.76
C SER A 65 -5.56 -17.93 -3.15
N ASP A 66 -6.74 -18.56 -3.12
CA ASP A 66 -7.98 -17.81 -3.29
C ASP A 66 -8.15 -16.73 -2.22
N VAL A 67 -8.80 -15.61 -2.59
CA VAL A 67 -9.01 -14.45 -1.73
C VAL A 67 -10.45 -13.95 -1.80
N GLU A 68 -10.86 -13.24 -0.76
CA GLU A 68 -12.20 -12.64 -0.64
C GLU A 68 -12.12 -11.11 -0.64
N VAL A 69 -13.19 -10.46 -1.10
CA VAL A 69 -13.32 -8.99 -1.02
C VAL A 69 -13.28 -8.54 0.44
N PHE A 70 -12.58 -7.43 0.72
CA PHE A 70 -12.29 -6.90 2.04
C PHE A 70 -11.34 -7.74 2.91
N GLN A 71 -10.82 -8.86 2.39
CA GLN A 71 -9.78 -9.62 3.07
C GLN A 71 -8.48 -8.81 3.15
N ARG A 72 -7.81 -8.89 4.30
CA ARG A 72 -6.47 -8.35 4.49
C ARG A 72 -5.42 -9.35 4.02
N VAL A 73 -4.49 -8.87 3.18
CA VAL A 73 -3.42 -9.67 2.57
C VAL A 73 -2.06 -9.01 2.75
N THR A 74 -1.02 -9.82 2.81
CA THR A 74 0.38 -9.35 2.84
C THR A 74 0.90 -9.18 1.42
N LEU A 75 1.58 -8.06 1.16
CA LEU A 75 2.14 -7.79 -0.16
C LEU A 75 3.57 -8.36 -0.30
N ALA A 76 3.76 -9.19 -1.32
CA ALA A 76 5.08 -9.67 -1.75
C ALA A 76 5.52 -8.97 -3.03
N ARG A 77 6.82 -8.79 -3.20
CA ARG A 77 7.41 -8.15 -4.40
C ARG A 77 7.48 -9.15 -5.54
N SER A 78 6.97 -8.77 -6.71
CA SER A 78 7.24 -9.48 -7.96
C SER A 78 8.63 -9.10 -8.48
N VAL A 79 9.52 -10.08 -8.54
CA VAL A 79 10.90 -9.91 -9.01
C VAL A 79 11.10 -10.75 -10.26
N LEU A 80 11.39 -10.10 -11.39
CA LEU A 80 11.71 -10.77 -12.64
C LEU A 80 13.19 -11.15 -12.67
N ARG A 81 13.48 -12.38 -13.10
CA ARG A 81 14.84 -12.88 -13.36
C ARG A 81 14.89 -13.58 -14.70
N THR A 82 15.91 -13.29 -15.49
CA THR A 82 16.09 -13.89 -16.82
C THR A 82 17.29 -14.81 -16.79
N LEU A 83 17.05 -16.11 -16.95
CA LEU A 83 18.10 -17.10 -17.13
C LEU A 83 18.43 -17.24 -18.62
N ILE A 84 19.70 -17.51 -18.90
CA ILE A 84 20.19 -17.79 -20.26
C ILE A 84 20.51 -19.28 -20.33
N GLN A 85 19.71 -20.02 -21.09
CA GLN A 85 19.88 -21.46 -21.28
C GLN A 85 20.44 -21.75 -22.69
N PRO A 86 21.20 -22.84 -22.87
CA PRO A 86 21.46 -23.39 -24.20
C PRO A 86 20.15 -23.81 -24.88
N GLY A 87 19.84 -23.22 -26.03
CA GLY A 87 18.67 -23.52 -26.84
C GLY A 87 18.86 -24.73 -27.77
N ASP A 88 20.08 -25.25 -27.85
CA ASP A 88 20.44 -26.47 -28.55
C ASP A 88 21.60 -27.21 -27.85
N ILE A 89 21.77 -28.49 -28.17
CA ILE A 89 22.83 -29.36 -27.60
C ILE A 89 24.23 -28.81 -27.95
N ARG A 90 24.34 -28.04 -29.04
CA ARG A 90 25.59 -27.43 -29.51
C ARG A 90 25.91 -26.09 -28.84
N GLY A 91 25.01 -25.53 -28.02
CA GLY A 91 25.16 -24.23 -27.37
C GLY A 91 25.25 -23.03 -28.33
N GLN A 92 24.87 -23.20 -29.60
CA GLN A 92 24.90 -22.14 -30.61
C GLN A 92 23.67 -21.25 -30.55
N LYS A 93 22.55 -21.77 -30.03
CA LYS A 93 21.35 -21.00 -29.77
C LYS A 93 21.23 -20.74 -28.28
N VAL A 94 20.78 -19.55 -27.92
CA VAL A 94 20.43 -19.20 -26.53
C VAL A 94 18.92 -19.07 -26.39
N LYS A 95 18.38 -19.63 -25.32
CA LYS A 95 16.99 -19.48 -24.92
C LYS A 95 16.96 -18.66 -23.64
N LYS A 96 16.26 -17.52 -23.68
CA LYS A 96 16.02 -16.71 -22.48
C LYS A 96 14.75 -17.20 -21.80
N VAL A 97 14.85 -17.51 -20.52
CA VAL A 97 13.71 -17.93 -19.68
C VAL A 97 13.52 -16.88 -18.60
N THR A 98 12.38 -16.21 -18.61
CA THR A 98 12.01 -15.24 -17.58
C THR A 98 11.22 -15.94 -16.50
N ILE A 99 11.69 -15.81 -15.27
CA ILE A 99 11.11 -16.37 -14.04
C ILE A 99 10.56 -15.21 -13.23
N ILE A 100 9.36 -15.37 -12.69
CA ILE A 100 8.75 -14.43 -11.76
C ILE A 100 8.89 -15.01 -10.36
N LEU A 101 9.54 -14.27 -9.48
CA LEU A 101 9.70 -14.62 -8.07
C LEU A 101 8.76 -13.77 -7.22
N SER A 102 8.07 -14.41 -6.28
CA SER A 102 7.37 -13.76 -5.18
C SER A 102 8.34 -13.63 -4.02
N CYS A 103 8.75 -12.42 -3.67
CA CYS A 103 9.75 -12.18 -2.64
C CYS A 103 9.18 -11.40 -1.45
N LEU A 104 9.35 -11.94 -0.25
CA LEU A 104 8.90 -11.37 1.02
C LEU A 104 10.11 -11.16 1.96
N PRO A 105 10.28 -9.99 2.58
CA PRO A 105 11.34 -9.79 3.57
C PRO A 105 11.01 -10.57 4.84
N GLY A 106 11.91 -11.44 5.28
CA GLY A 106 11.79 -12.26 6.48
C GLY A 106 12.61 -11.73 7.67
N PRO A 107 12.92 -12.60 8.66
CA PRO A 107 13.79 -12.26 9.79
C PRO A 107 15.23 -11.99 9.35
N GLU A 108 16.00 -11.32 10.23
CA GLU A 108 17.44 -11.06 10.04
C GLU A 108 17.83 -10.32 8.73
N LYS A 109 16.89 -9.55 8.16
CA LYS A 109 17.04 -8.85 6.87
C LYS A 109 17.20 -9.78 5.66
N MET A 110 16.94 -11.08 5.81
CA MET A 110 16.91 -12.02 4.70
C MET A 110 15.61 -11.86 3.89
N VAL A 111 15.70 -12.06 2.57
CA VAL A 111 14.54 -12.08 1.68
C VAL A 111 14.22 -13.51 1.29
N TYR A 112 12.96 -13.92 1.38
CA TYR A 112 12.52 -15.26 1.01
C TYR A 112 11.73 -15.17 -0.29
N CYS A 113 12.07 -15.99 -1.27
CA CYS A 113 11.53 -15.91 -2.62
C CYS A 113 10.98 -17.25 -3.10
N TYR A 114 9.80 -17.24 -3.71
CA TYR A 114 9.16 -18.42 -4.32
C TYR A 114 8.93 -18.21 -5.82
N PRO A 115 9.32 -19.13 -6.71
CA PRO A 115 9.05 -19.03 -8.13
C PRO A 115 7.57 -19.31 -8.45
N LEU A 116 6.89 -18.35 -9.09
CA LEU A 116 5.46 -18.47 -9.42
C LEU A 116 5.17 -19.50 -10.52
N THR A 117 6.17 -19.91 -11.27
CA THR A 117 6.07 -20.92 -12.32
C THR A 117 6.93 -22.12 -11.93
N PRO A 118 6.43 -23.36 -12.07
CA PRO A 118 7.26 -24.55 -11.86
C PRO A 118 8.53 -24.49 -12.70
N LEU A 119 9.67 -24.75 -12.06
CA LEU A 119 10.98 -24.75 -12.69
C LEU A 119 11.57 -26.16 -12.70
N ASP A 120 12.27 -26.50 -13.77
CA ASP A 120 13.08 -27.71 -13.80
C ASP A 120 14.34 -27.55 -12.93
N LYS A 121 14.97 -28.67 -12.58
CA LYS A 121 16.12 -28.69 -11.67
C LYS A 121 17.27 -27.80 -12.15
N TRP A 122 17.58 -27.81 -13.44
CA TRP A 122 18.67 -26.97 -13.98
C TRP A 122 18.36 -25.49 -13.81
N SER A 123 17.10 -25.09 -14.03
CA SER A 123 16.65 -23.70 -13.85
C SER A 123 16.70 -23.27 -12.39
N LEU A 124 16.33 -24.15 -11.46
CA LEU A 124 16.43 -23.90 -10.01
C LEU A 124 17.89 -23.76 -9.56
N ASP A 125 18.75 -24.68 -9.98
CA ASP A 125 20.18 -24.66 -9.64
C ASP A 125 20.85 -23.39 -10.18
N SER A 126 20.56 -23.04 -11.43
CA SER A 126 21.07 -21.82 -12.08
C SER A 126 20.55 -20.54 -11.41
N LEU A 127 19.28 -20.52 -10.99
CA LEU A 127 18.71 -19.39 -10.26
C LEU A 127 19.35 -19.23 -8.87
N SER A 128 19.57 -20.35 -8.16
CA SER A 128 20.21 -20.35 -6.85
C SER A 128 21.66 -19.85 -6.94
N GLU A 129 22.42 -20.31 -7.93
CA GLU A 129 23.78 -19.83 -8.21
C GLU A 129 23.80 -18.34 -8.52
N LEU A 130 22.87 -17.85 -9.35
CA LEU A 130 22.75 -16.42 -9.66
C LEU A 130 22.52 -15.58 -8.39
N ILE A 131 21.61 -16.01 -7.50
CA ILE A 131 21.32 -15.30 -6.25
C ILE A 131 22.53 -15.31 -5.31
N GLN A 132 23.25 -16.43 -5.22
CA GLN A 132 24.48 -16.54 -4.42
C GLN A 132 25.58 -15.60 -4.94
N ASN A 133 25.77 -15.53 -6.25
CA ASN A 133 26.73 -14.62 -6.90
C ASN A 133 26.37 -13.14 -6.70
N GLU A 134 25.08 -12.81 -6.56
CA GLU A 134 24.59 -11.47 -6.17
C GLU A 134 24.77 -11.18 -4.66
N GLY A 135 25.49 -12.02 -3.92
CA GLY A 135 25.78 -11.83 -2.49
C GLY A 135 24.76 -12.51 -1.56
N GLY A 136 23.93 -13.43 -2.06
CA GLY A 136 23.04 -14.25 -1.22
C GLY A 136 21.93 -13.46 -0.54
N TRP A 137 21.45 -12.39 -1.19
CA TRP A 137 20.42 -11.50 -0.63
C TRP A 137 19.05 -12.17 -0.46
N ALA A 138 18.82 -13.33 -1.09
CA ALA A 138 17.58 -14.09 -1.00
C ALA A 138 17.78 -15.59 -0.77
N LEU A 139 16.80 -16.21 -0.12
CA LEU A 139 16.63 -17.65 0.04
C LEU A 139 15.43 -18.10 -0.78
N LEU A 140 15.62 -19.15 -1.58
CA LEU A 140 14.51 -19.79 -2.30
C LEU A 140 13.78 -20.72 -1.35
N VAL A 141 12.46 -20.59 -1.28
CA VAL A 141 11.57 -21.49 -0.53
C VAL A 141 10.91 -22.49 -1.48
N ASP A 142 10.58 -23.66 -0.97
CA ASP A 142 10.07 -24.77 -1.78
C ASP A 142 8.56 -24.68 -2.01
N SER A 143 7.84 -23.98 -1.14
CA SER A 143 6.38 -23.87 -1.20
C SER A 143 5.84 -22.47 -0.91
N PRO A 144 4.66 -22.10 -1.46
CA PRO A 144 3.97 -20.86 -1.09
C PRO A 144 3.66 -20.77 0.41
N SER A 145 3.38 -21.89 1.05
CA SER A 145 3.04 -21.98 2.47
C SER A 145 4.15 -21.52 3.40
N GLU A 146 5.42 -21.65 2.99
CA GLU A 146 6.55 -21.09 3.75
C GLU A 146 6.52 -19.57 3.77
N LEU A 147 6.15 -18.92 2.67
CA LEU A 147 5.96 -17.46 2.65
C LEU A 147 4.81 -17.03 3.56
N SER A 148 3.72 -17.81 3.61
CA SER A 148 2.62 -17.60 4.55
C SER A 148 3.09 -17.70 6.00
N GLY A 149 3.89 -18.71 6.35
CA GLY A 149 4.45 -18.85 7.70
C GLY A 149 5.36 -17.68 8.09
N ILE A 150 6.21 -17.20 7.17
CA ILE A 150 7.06 -16.03 7.40
C ILE A 150 6.22 -14.76 7.62
N ALA A 151 5.10 -14.61 6.91
CA ALA A 151 4.18 -13.49 7.13
C ALA A 151 3.54 -13.57 8.54
N GLU A 152 3.08 -14.75 8.95
CA GLU A 152 2.48 -14.97 10.27
C GLU A 152 3.46 -14.72 11.42
N GLU A 153 4.71 -15.16 11.30
CA GLU A 153 5.76 -14.89 12.29
C GLU A 153 5.99 -13.39 12.51
N LYS A 154 5.71 -12.56 11.49
CA LYS A 154 5.79 -11.10 11.55
C LYS A 154 4.49 -10.45 12.00
N GLY A 155 3.48 -11.23 12.37
CA GLY A 155 2.14 -10.77 12.75
C GLY A 155 1.35 -10.19 11.58
N LEU A 156 1.65 -10.63 10.35
CA LEU A 156 0.96 -10.22 9.12
C LEU A 156 -0.02 -11.31 8.66
N SER A 157 -0.89 -10.97 7.71
CA SER A 157 -1.77 -11.95 7.09
C SER A 157 -1.00 -13.08 6.37
N PRO A 158 -1.34 -14.37 6.57
CA PRO A 158 -0.72 -15.48 5.83
C PRO A 158 -1.02 -15.45 4.33
N THR A 159 -2.09 -14.75 3.92
CA THR A 159 -2.50 -14.67 2.52
C THR A 159 -1.60 -13.69 1.78
N ILE A 160 -0.89 -14.18 0.76
CA ILE A 160 0.10 -13.40 0.02
C ILE A 160 -0.49 -12.92 -1.31
N LEU A 161 -0.35 -11.62 -1.58
CA LEU A 161 -0.61 -11.01 -2.88
C LEU A 161 0.71 -10.55 -3.49
N VAL A 162 1.08 -11.10 -4.65
CA VAL A 162 2.33 -10.78 -5.34
C VAL A 162 2.09 -9.63 -6.30
N VAL A 163 2.67 -8.46 -5.99
CA VAL A 163 2.38 -7.22 -6.72
C VAL A 163 3.54 -6.80 -7.63
N PRO A 164 3.28 -6.26 -8.82
CA PRO A 164 4.30 -5.71 -9.71
C PRO A 164 4.89 -4.40 -9.16
N PRO A 165 5.99 -3.90 -9.75
CA PRO A 165 6.63 -2.66 -9.31
C PRO A 165 5.81 -1.39 -9.62
N ASN A 166 4.82 -1.46 -10.51
CA ASN A 166 4.02 -0.32 -10.90
C ASN A 166 2.67 -0.35 -10.18
N PRO A 167 2.33 0.67 -9.37
CA PRO A 167 1.00 0.78 -8.78
C PRO A 167 -0.05 1.14 -9.84
N LEU A 168 -1.31 0.80 -9.55
CA LEU A 168 -2.45 1.16 -10.39
C LEU A 168 -2.87 2.61 -10.19
N LYS A 169 -3.49 3.19 -11.23
CA LYS A 169 -4.28 4.40 -11.09
C LYS A 169 -5.74 4.05 -10.81
N TYR A 170 -6.50 5.04 -10.34
CA TYR A 170 -7.94 4.87 -10.13
C TYR A 170 -8.68 4.44 -11.41
N GLU A 171 -8.24 4.94 -12.57
CA GLU A 171 -8.83 4.63 -13.87
C GLU A 171 -8.74 3.13 -14.21
N ASP A 172 -7.63 2.49 -13.80
CA ASP A 172 -7.30 1.08 -14.08
C ASP A 172 -8.04 0.09 -13.16
N LEU A 173 -8.74 0.58 -12.14
CA LEU A 173 -9.58 -0.26 -11.29
C LEU A 173 -10.80 -0.80 -12.06
N THR A 174 -11.19 -2.04 -11.77
CA THR A 174 -12.48 -2.59 -12.23
C THR A 174 -13.65 -1.84 -11.62
N ASP A 175 -14.83 -1.94 -12.23
CA ASP A 175 -16.04 -1.30 -11.67
C ASP A 175 -16.40 -1.88 -10.29
N ILE A 176 -16.15 -3.18 -10.08
CA ILE A 176 -16.31 -3.84 -8.78
C ILE A 176 -15.34 -3.24 -7.76
N ALA A 177 -14.06 -3.12 -8.11
CA ALA A 177 -13.05 -2.53 -7.24
C ALA A 177 -13.36 -1.06 -6.90
N LYS A 178 -13.82 -0.27 -7.89
CA LYS A 178 -14.25 1.12 -7.68
C LYS A 178 -15.42 1.22 -6.71
N ASN A 179 -16.40 0.33 -6.81
CA ASN A 179 -17.55 0.30 -5.91
C ASN A 179 -17.16 -0.11 -4.47
N ASN A 180 -16.18 -1.02 -4.33
CA ASN A 180 -15.72 -1.51 -3.03
C ASN A 180 -14.71 -0.58 -2.34
N LEU A 181 -14.05 0.32 -3.09
CA LEU A 181 -12.97 1.17 -2.59
C LEU A 181 -13.36 1.99 -1.34
N LEU A 182 -14.56 2.58 -1.34
CA LEU A 182 -15.02 3.40 -0.22
C LEU A 182 -15.13 2.57 1.06
N GLU A 183 -15.73 1.38 0.98
CA GLU A 183 -15.93 0.50 2.14
C GLU A 183 -14.62 -0.12 2.65
N ALA A 184 -13.71 -0.45 1.73
CA ALA A 184 -12.37 -0.91 2.09
C ALA A 184 -11.59 0.15 2.88
N ILE A 185 -11.65 1.42 2.43
CA ILE A 185 -10.99 2.53 3.14
C ILE A 185 -11.63 2.76 4.51
N LYS A 186 -12.96 2.67 4.64
CA LYS A 186 -13.62 2.75 5.96
C LYS A 186 -13.15 1.65 6.91
N THR A 187 -12.99 0.43 6.39
CA THR A 187 -12.47 -0.71 7.15
C THR A 187 -11.06 -0.42 7.66
N ILE A 188 -10.19 0.13 6.80
CA ILE A 188 -8.82 0.53 7.19
C ILE A 188 -8.86 1.59 8.29
N ILE A 189 -9.61 2.69 8.10
CA ILE A 189 -9.67 3.80 9.05
C ILE A 189 -10.23 3.34 10.40
N SER A 190 -11.26 2.48 10.38
CA SER A 190 -11.88 1.94 11.60
C SER A 190 -10.91 1.04 12.37
N SER A 191 -10.11 0.23 11.66
CA SER A 191 -9.09 -0.62 12.29
C SER A 191 -7.94 0.17 12.93
N GLU A 192 -7.70 1.39 12.45
CA GLU A 192 -6.65 2.30 12.95
C GLU A 192 -7.22 3.55 13.63
N GLU A 193 -8.40 3.46 14.28
CA GLU A 193 -9.13 4.61 14.83
C GLU A 193 -8.21 5.60 15.59
N LYS A 194 -7.39 5.10 16.52
CA LYS A 194 -6.51 5.95 17.34
C LYS A 194 -5.54 6.80 16.51
N VAL A 195 -5.07 6.29 15.36
CA VAL A 195 -4.19 7.02 14.45
C VAL A 195 -4.94 8.18 13.79
N TYR A 196 -6.16 7.91 13.32
CA TYR A 196 -6.97 8.88 12.59
C TYR A 196 -7.69 9.86 13.51
N VAL A 197 -7.89 9.55 14.80
CA VAL A 197 -8.33 10.54 15.80
C VAL A 197 -7.28 11.65 15.96
N GLU A 198 -5.99 11.33 15.88
CA GLU A 198 -4.92 12.34 15.96
C GLU A 198 -5.05 13.40 14.86
N PHE A 199 -5.56 13.03 13.67
CA PHE A 199 -5.82 14.00 12.61
C PHE A 199 -6.67 15.18 13.10
N PHE A 200 -7.76 14.89 13.81
CA PHE A 200 -8.66 15.92 14.32
C PHE A 200 -8.02 16.76 15.43
N ASN A 201 -7.13 16.14 16.22
CA ASN A 201 -6.38 16.83 17.27
C ASN A 201 -5.32 17.78 16.70
N ILE A 202 -4.69 17.45 15.57
CA ILE A 202 -3.59 18.23 14.98
C ILE A 202 -4.00 19.06 13.76
N ALA A 203 -5.23 18.92 13.26
CA ALA A 203 -5.67 19.64 12.06
C ALA A 203 -5.63 21.16 12.28
N ASP A 204 -4.91 21.86 11.42
CA ASP A 204 -4.68 23.30 11.53
C ASP A 204 -5.32 24.10 10.38
N ALA A 205 -5.21 25.42 10.47
CA ALA A 205 -5.58 26.32 9.39
C ALA A 205 -4.64 26.16 8.19
N ILE A 206 -5.19 26.10 6.98
CA ILE A 206 -4.40 26.14 5.73
C ILE A 206 -3.92 27.57 5.49
N ASN A 207 -4.82 28.53 5.70
CA ASN A 207 -4.53 29.97 5.64
C ASN A 207 -5.51 30.72 6.54
N ILE A 208 -5.41 32.05 6.58
CA ILE A 208 -6.25 32.93 7.40
C ILE A 208 -7.78 32.79 7.17
N ARG A 209 -8.21 32.22 6.04
CA ARG A 209 -9.63 32.09 5.65
C ARG A 209 -10.14 30.64 5.63
N LEU A 210 -9.25 29.65 5.62
CA LEU A 210 -9.62 28.26 5.38
C LEU A 210 -8.91 27.32 6.35
N HIS A 211 -9.69 26.51 7.06
CA HIS A 211 -9.23 25.43 7.91
C HIS A 211 -9.34 24.06 7.23
N VAL A 212 -8.41 23.14 7.54
CA VAL A 212 -8.40 21.80 6.93
C VAL A 212 -9.71 21.04 7.17
N LEU A 213 -10.26 21.12 8.38
CA LEU A 213 -11.53 20.48 8.72
C LEU A 213 -12.73 20.98 7.87
N GLU A 214 -12.66 22.17 7.28
CA GLU A 214 -13.72 22.68 6.39
C GLU A 214 -13.69 22.02 5.00
N LEU A 215 -12.63 21.27 4.67
CA LEU A 215 -12.58 20.47 3.44
C LEU A 215 -13.51 19.26 3.48
N PHE A 216 -14.03 18.90 4.67
CA PHE A 216 -14.95 17.78 4.83
C PHE A 216 -16.40 18.25 4.69
N LYS A 217 -17.18 17.50 3.91
CA LYS A 217 -18.60 17.77 3.70
C LYS A 217 -19.33 17.79 5.05
N GLY A 218 -20.09 18.85 5.31
CA GLY A 218 -20.85 19.03 6.55
C GLY A 218 -20.16 19.88 7.62
N VAL A 219 -18.88 20.24 7.46
CA VAL A 219 -18.17 21.11 8.42
C VAL A 219 -18.25 22.57 7.99
N GLY A 220 -19.14 23.34 8.62
CA GLY A 220 -19.23 24.80 8.45
C GLY A 220 -18.47 25.58 9.51
N LYS A 221 -18.36 26.91 9.34
CA LYS A 221 -17.65 27.84 10.25
C LYS A 221 -18.12 27.74 11.72
N ARG A 222 -19.44 27.64 11.96
CA ARG A 222 -20.00 27.54 13.32
C ARG A 222 -19.63 26.22 13.99
N THR A 223 -19.75 25.12 13.26
CA THR A 223 -19.37 23.78 13.73
C THR A 223 -17.88 23.72 14.02
N LEU A 224 -17.05 24.28 13.13
CA LEU A 224 -15.61 24.39 13.32
C LEU A 224 -15.25 25.16 14.58
N SER A 225 -15.84 26.34 14.81
CA SER A 225 -15.54 27.13 16.01
C SER A 225 -15.81 26.34 17.29
N ASN A 226 -16.98 25.70 17.38
CA ASN A 226 -17.34 24.86 18.51
C ASN A 226 -16.36 23.69 18.69
N PHE A 227 -15.96 23.06 17.59
CA PHE A 227 -14.99 21.98 17.60
C PHE A 227 -13.62 22.42 18.13
N LEU A 228 -13.11 23.55 17.65
CA LEU A 228 -11.82 24.09 18.07
C LEU A 228 -11.84 24.50 19.55
N ASP A 229 -12.94 25.05 20.06
CA ASP A 229 -13.07 25.39 21.47
C ASP A 229 -13.11 24.13 22.36
N ARG A 230 -13.78 23.07 21.92
CA ARG A 230 -13.75 21.79 22.62
C ARG A 230 -12.35 21.17 22.61
N ARG A 231 -11.66 21.22 21.48
CA ARG A 231 -10.28 20.71 21.32
C ARG A 231 -9.28 21.41 22.25
N LYS A 232 -9.44 22.71 22.50
CA LYS A 232 -8.59 23.47 23.45
C LYS A 232 -8.73 22.98 24.89
N GLN A 233 -9.89 22.44 25.26
CA GLN A 233 -10.14 21.92 26.61
C GLN A 233 -9.51 20.55 26.82
N LYS A 234 -9.75 19.63 25.86
CA LYS A 234 -9.23 18.26 25.91
C LYS A 234 -9.09 17.74 24.48
N SER A 235 -7.99 17.02 24.22
CA SER A 235 -7.83 16.23 23.00
C SER A 235 -8.88 15.12 22.93
N PHE A 236 -9.32 14.82 21.71
CA PHE A 236 -10.27 13.73 21.45
C PHE A 236 -9.56 12.38 21.55
N GLU A 237 -10.23 11.39 22.11
CA GLU A 237 -9.71 10.03 22.28
C GLU A 237 -10.37 9.00 21.35
N SER A 238 -11.56 9.30 20.83
CA SER A 238 -12.32 8.40 19.96
C SER A 238 -13.10 9.13 18.86
N PHE A 239 -13.47 8.41 17.82
CA PHE A 239 -14.37 8.91 16.77
C PHE A 239 -15.76 9.22 17.31
N GLU A 240 -16.22 8.55 18.35
CA GLU A 240 -17.51 8.87 18.97
C GLU A 240 -17.54 10.29 19.55
N GLU A 241 -16.45 10.72 20.20
CA GLU A 241 -16.34 12.09 20.72
C GLU A 241 -16.31 13.12 19.59
N VAL A 242 -15.55 12.83 18.53
CA VAL A 242 -15.48 13.69 17.33
C VAL A 242 -16.85 13.79 16.67
N LYS A 243 -17.56 12.67 16.50
CA LYS A 243 -18.90 12.59 15.91
C LYS A 243 -19.92 13.42 16.68
N LYS A 244 -19.89 13.38 18.03
CA LYS A 244 -20.78 14.18 18.89
C LYS A 244 -20.62 15.69 18.68
N VAL A 245 -19.39 16.15 18.43
CA VAL A 245 -19.09 17.59 18.29
C VAL A 245 -19.28 18.09 16.85
N LEU A 246 -18.72 17.37 15.87
CA LEU A 246 -18.82 17.76 14.46
C LEU A 246 -20.18 17.42 13.84
N LYS A 247 -20.96 16.51 14.44
CA LYS A 247 -22.24 16.00 13.91
C LYS A 247 -22.11 15.38 12.51
N ILE A 248 -20.93 14.88 12.20
CA ILE A 248 -20.63 14.10 10.98
C ILE A 248 -20.01 12.77 11.40
N ASP A 249 -20.09 11.76 10.55
CA ASP A 249 -19.34 10.53 10.76
C ASP A 249 -17.86 10.73 10.37
N PRO A 250 -16.91 10.65 11.33
CA PRO A 250 -15.49 10.87 11.06
C PRO A 250 -14.92 9.86 10.05
N VAL A 251 -15.38 8.60 10.11
CA VAL A 251 -14.91 7.52 9.23
C VAL A 251 -15.36 7.79 7.80
N GLU A 252 -16.64 8.12 7.60
CA GLU A 252 -17.19 8.49 6.29
C GLU A 252 -16.49 9.72 5.71
N ALA A 253 -16.27 10.74 6.55
CA ALA A 253 -15.67 12.00 6.12
C ALA A 253 -14.23 11.80 5.63
N ILE A 254 -13.41 11.07 6.39
CA ILE A 254 -12.03 10.76 6.01
C ILE A 254 -12.02 9.85 4.77
N ALA A 255 -12.83 8.79 4.75
CA ALA A 255 -12.86 7.84 3.62
C ALA A 255 -13.27 8.52 2.32
N THR A 256 -14.34 9.33 2.35
CA THR A 256 -14.79 10.10 1.17
C THR A 256 -13.70 11.04 0.67
N LYS A 257 -12.98 11.70 1.58
CA LYS A 257 -11.91 12.62 1.21
C LYS A 257 -10.72 11.90 0.58
N ILE A 258 -10.34 10.74 1.11
CA ILE A 258 -9.29 9.90 0.54
C ILE A 258 -9.70 9.43 -0.86
N VAL A 259 -10.93 8.98 -1.08
CA VAL A 259 -11.40 8.58 -2.42
C VAL A 259 -11.36 9.75 -3.41
N GLU A 260 -11.75 10.96 -3.01
CA GLU A 260 -11.64 12.18 -3.82
C GLU A 260 -10.18 12.47 -4.21
N GLU A 261 -9.23 12.26 -3.29
CA GLU A 261 -7.80 12.42 -3.53
C GLU A 261 -7.23 11.33 -4.45
N ILE A 262 -7.64 10.06 -4.28
CA ILE A 262 -7.26 8.94 -5.17
C ILE A 262 -7.70 9.20 -6.61
N LYS A 263 -8.92 9.75 -6.79
CA LYS A 263 -9.47 10.12 -8.11
C LYS A 263 -8.75 11.28 -8.78
N GLY A 264 -7.96 12.04 -8.03
CA GLY A 264 -7.31 13.25 -8.55
C GLY A 264 -8.22 14.49 -8.61
N GLU A 265 -9.42 14.43 -8.02
CA GLU A 265 -10.44 15.48 -8.08
C GLU A 265 -10.29 16.53 -6.97
N ALA A 266 -9.42 16.27 -5.99
CA ALA A 266 -9.25 17.13 -4.84
C ALA A 266 -8.49 18.42 -5.16
N LYS A 267 -9.02 19.56 -4.70
CA LYS A 267 -8.32 20.85 -4.76
C LYS A 267 -7.19 20.95 -3.72
N TYR A 268 -7.39 20.35 -2.55
CA TYR A 268 -6.42 20.27 -1.47
C TYR A 268 -6.27 18.80 -1.08
N TYR A 269 -5.03 18.32 -1.10
CA TYR A 269 -4.67 16.95 -0.76
C TYR A 269 -4.23 16.88 0.69
N VAL A 270 -5.04 16.23 1.51
CA VAL A 270 -4.88 16.11 2.95
C VAL A 270 -4.02 14.88 3.28
N PHE A 271 -4.30 13.74 2.66
CA PHE A 271 -3.73 12.45 3.03
C PHE A 271 -2.79 11.88 1.96
N ILE A 272 -3.20 11.90 0.70
CA ILE A 272 -2.49 11.28 -0.43
C ILE A 272 -1.65 12.30 -1.18
N GLU A 273 -0.45 11.92 -1.61
CA GLU A 273 0.40 12.78 -2.43
C GLU A 273 -0.18 12.91 -3.85
N PRO A 274 -0.44 14.14 -4.34
CA PRO A 274 -1.02 14.35 -5.66
C PRO A 274 -0.07 13.97 -6.79
N SER A 275 -0.64 13.48 -7.89
CA SER A 275 0.11 13.26 -9.13
C SER A 275 0.65 14.55 -9.76
N ASN A 276 -0.08 15.66 -9.59
CA ASN A 276 0.31 16.99 -10.04
C ASN A 276 1.06 17.73 -8.91
N PRO A 277 2.37 18.05 -9.09
CA PRO A 277 3.16 18.76 -8.08
C PRO A 277 2.66 20.15 -7.71
N GLU A 278 1.84 20.79 -8.55
CA GLU A 278 1.26 22.11 -8.27
C GLU A 278 0.07 22.05 -7.30
N SER A 279 -0.49 20.86 -7.08
CA SER A 279 -1.63 20.70 -6.19
C SER A 279 -1.20 20.85 -4.72
N PRO A 280 -1.90 21.68 -3.92
CA PRO A 280 -1.56 21.86 -2.51
C PRO A 280 -1.63 20.54 -1.73
N TYR A 281 -0.47 20.06 -1.26
CA TYR A 281 -0.34 18.85 -0.44
C TYR A 281 -0.01 19.20 1.01
N LEU A 282 -0.84 18.70 1.95
CA LEU A 282 -0.74 19.00 3.38
C LEU A 282 -0.04 17.89 4.18
N GLY A 283 0.00 16.66 3.66
CA GLY A 283 0.75 15.54 4.21
C GLY A 283 0.36 15.11 5.61
N TYR A 284 -0.94 15.11 5.94
CA TYR A 284 -1.40 14.71 7.27
C TYR A 284 -1.19 13.23 7.57
N LEU A 285 -1.23 12.35 6.57
CA LEU A 285 -1.10 10.90 6.77
C LEU A 285 0.25 10.52 7.43
N ASP A 286 1.36 11.07 6.95
CA ASP A 286 2.67 10.84 7.55
C ASP A 286 2.79 11.53 8.93
N LYS A 287 2.19 12.72 9.09
CA LYS A 287 2.20 13.46 10.37
C LYS A 287 1.48 12.68 11.47
N ILE A 288 0.28 12.18 11.23
CA ILE A 288 -0.52 11.45 12.23
C ILE A 288 0.15 10.14 12.62
N LYS A 289 0.68 9.38 11.65
CA LYS A 289 1.38 8.12 11.92
C LYS A 289 2.64 8.36 12.73
N ARG A 290 3.45 9.36 12.37
CA ARG A 290 4.66 9.71 13.11
C ARG A 290 4.35 10.05 14.58
N ILE A 291 3.35 10.89 14.83
CA ILE A 291 2.96 11.32 16.18
C ILE A 291 2.43 10.12 17.00
N TYR A 292 1.59 9.29 16.40
CA TYR A 292 1.02 8.13 17.09
C TYR A 292 2.11 7.12 17.47
N TYR A 293 2.98 6.75 16.52
CA TYR A 293 4.03 5.78 16.78
C TYR A 293 5.14 6.31 17.71
N SER A 294 5.43 7.62 17.69
CA SER A 294 6.38 8.21 18.64
C SER A 294 5.83 8.19 20.07
N ARG A 295 4.52 8.44 20.27
CA ARG A 295 3.87 8.32 21.59
C ARG A 295 3.83 6.87 22.09
N LYS A 296 3.61 5.91 21.19
CA LYS A 296 3.53 4.48 21.54
C LYS A 296 4.88 3.88 21.93
N ARG A 297 5.98 4.35 21.34
CA ARG A 297 7.34 3.85 21.64
C ARG A 297 7.89 4.32 22.99
N GLY A 298 7.24 5.29 23.66
CA GLY A 298 7.82 5.96 24.83
C GLY A 298 9.02 6.84 24.42
N PRO A 299 9.55 7.70 25.32
CA PRO A 299 10.86 8.29 25.09
C PRO A 299 11.88 7.15 24.96
N GLU A 300 12.71 7.19 23.92
CA GLU A 300 13.87 6.30 23.79
C GLU A 300 14.74 6.50 25.05
N GLU A 301 14.78 5.50 25.95
CA GLU A 301 15.79 5.36 27.01
C GLU A 301 17.03 4.65 26.47
#